data_AF-A0A0R3W4S0-F1
#
_entry.id   AF-A0A0R3W4S0-F1
#
_cell.length_a   1.000
_cell.length_b   1.000
_cell.length_c   1.000
_cell.angle_alpha   90.00
_cell.angle_beta   90.00
_cell.angle_gamma   90.00
#
_symmetry.space_group_name_H-M   'P 1'
#
loop_
_entity.id
_entity.type
_entity.pdbx_description
1 polymer ?
#
loop_
_entity_poly.entity_id
_entity_poly.type
_entity_poly.pdbx_seq_one_letter_code
_entity_poly.pdbx_strand_id
1 'polypeptide(L)'
;LIVFFSLAVSLACDPSTLPKGVRISQNGPVLKLTCDPGLQPLEMAYATSPADLLFPVPSKRKFARYVCVDGATYQRINAQGIERSSFFCTDVQSNLCDPLENSAERGHLRVEGAVAIWQSVSGSQRSVLYCAHGVWHRLGGGSLPYGEAAPSALASSPLTPLAAHSLI
;
A
#
# COMPACT_ATOMS: atom_id res chain seq x y z
N LEU A 1 -37.22 -1.82 37.98
CA LEU A 1 -37.10 -1.66 36.51
C LEU A 1 -35.62 -1.58 36.18
N ILE A 2 -34.99 -2.67 35.75
CA ILE A 2 -33.56 -2.70 35.42
C ILE A 2 -33.43 -2.28 33.96
N VAL A 3 -32.94 -1.06 33.73
CA VAL A 3 -32.67 -0.53 32.39
C VAL A 3 -31.36 -1.17 31.91
N PHE A 4 -31.46 -2.19 31.07
CA PHE A 4 -30.32 -2.68 30.30
C PHE A 4 -29.96 -1.63 29.26
N PHE A 5 -28.98 -0.78 29.55
CA PHE A 5 -28.29 -0.02 28.52
C PHE A 5 -27.48 -1.01 27.70
N SER A 6 -28.08 -1.52 26.63
CA SER A 6 -27.38 -2.26 25.59
C SER A 6 -26.39 -1.30 24.94
N LEU A 7 -25.13 -1.35 25.39
CA LEU A 7 -23.99 -0.82 24.64
C LEU A 7 -24.01 -1.52 23.29
N ALA A 8 -24.54 -0.86 22.27
CA ALA A 8 -24.39 -1.31 20.89
C ALA A 8 -22.89 -1.37 20.61
N VAL A 9 -22.32 -2.56 20.74
CA VAL A 9 -20.96 -2.85 20.29
C VAL A 9 -21.01 -2.65 18.79
N SER A 10 -20.63 -1.45 18.33
CA SER A 10 -20.45 -1.19 16.92
C SER A 10 -19.39 -2.17 16.44
N LEU A 11 -19.83 -3.20 15.71
CA LEU A 11 -18.96 -4.21 15.13
C LEU A 11 -17.94 -3.46 14.27
N ALA A 12 -16.68 -3.53 14.67
CA ALA A 12 -15.60 -2.90 13.93
C ALA A 12 -15.53 -3.48 12.52
N CYS A 13 -15.34 -2.62 11.53
CA CYS A 13 -15.09 -3.02 10.14
C CYS A 13 -13.84 -3.91 10.06
N ASP A 14 -13.72 -4.70 8.99
CA ASP A 14 -12.51 -5.49 8.75
C ASP A 14 -11.29 -4.56 8.57
N PRO A 15 -10.26 -4.62 9.45
CA PRO A 15 -9.07 -3.80 9.34
C PRO A 15 -8.19 -4.21 8.14
N SER A 16 -8.46 -5.33 7.46
CA SER A 16 -7.72 -5.75 6.27
C SER A 16 -7.76 -4.72 5.14
N THR A 17 -8.80 -3.87 5.12
CA THR A 17 -8.99 -2.79 4.13
C THR A 17 -8.15 -1.54 4.44
N LEU A 18 -7.54 -1.45 5.63
CA LEU A 18 -6.65 -0.34 5.99
C LEU A 18 -5.27 -0.50 5.32
N PRO A 19 -4.56 0.60 5.06
CA PRO A 19 -3.20 0.56 4.52
C PRO A 19 -2.27 -0.27 5.41
N LYS A 20 -1.31 -0.98 4.80
CA LYS A 20 -0.26 -1.71 5.50
C LYS A 20 0.83 -0.76 5.98
N GLY A 21 1.63 -1.20 6.96
CA GLY A 21 2.69 -0.38 7.56
C GLY A 21 2.18 0.79 8.40
N VAL A 22 0.97 0.67 8.96
CA VAL A 22 0.37 1.70 9.82
C VAL A 22 0.25 1.20 11.26
N ARG A 23 0.46 2.12 12.19
CA ARG A 23 0.04 2.01 13.59
C ARG A 23 -1.34 2.62 13.73
N ILE A 24 -2.21 1.91 14.44
CA ILE A 24 -3.57 2.34 14.69
C ILE A 24 -3.67 2.77 16.15
N SER A 25 -4.16 4.00 16.36
CA SER A 25 -4.59 4.48 17.67
C SER A 25 -6.07 4.82 17.60
N GLN A 26 -6.86 4.34 18.57
CA GLN A 26 -8.31 4.55 18.57
C GLN A 26 -8.69 5.63 19.57
N ASN A 27 -9.56 6.55 19.15
CA ASN A 27 -10.20 7.53 20.02
C ASN A 27 -11.70 7.56 19.72
N GLY A 28 -12.47 6.86 20.56
CA GLY A 28 -13.89 6.60 20.31
C GLY A 28 -14.11 5.86 18.98
N PRO A 29 -15.01 6.32 18.09
CA PRO A 29 -15.27 5.68 16.80
C PRO A 29 -14.21 5.99 15.74
N VAL A 30 -13.25 6.87 16.04
CA VAL A 30 -12.25 7.34 15.08
C VAL A 30 -10.93 6.59 15.28
N LEU A 31 -10.46 5.96 14.21
CA LEU A 31 -9.10 5.45 14.11
C LEU A 31 -8.17 6.55 13.60
N LYS A 32 -7.04 6.74 14.26
CA LYS A 32 -5.93 7.55 13.78
C LYS A 32 -4.81 6.62 13.34
N LEU A 33 -4.49 6.68 12.06
CA LEU A 33 -3.43 5.92 11.42
C LEU A 33 -2.18 6.79 11.29
N THR A 34 -1.04 6.25 11.71
CA THR A 34 0.30 6.84 11.54
C THR A 34 1.23 5.80 10.93
N CYS A 35 2.21 6.20 10.13
CA CYS A 35 3.17 5.24 9.58
C CYS A 35 4.06 4.61 10.65
N ASP A 36 4.42 3.35 10.44
CA ASP A 36 5.52 2.73 11.17
C ASP A 36 6.84 3.49 10.97
N PRO A 37 7.82 3.35 11.88
CA PRO A 37 9.12 3.99 11.75
C PRO A 37 9.83 3.48 10.51
N GLY A 38 10.51 4.38 9.81
CA GLY A 38 11.17 4.06 8.53
C GLY A 38 10.26 4.20 7.31
N LEU A 39 8.93 4.26 7.49
CA LEU A 39 7.99 4.48 6.40
C LEU A 39 7.63 5.96 6.23
N GLN A 40 7.46 6.38 4.98
CA GLN A 40 7.06 7.71 4.57
C GLN A 40 5.54 7.79 4.35
N PRO A 41 4.86 8.80 4.92
CA PRO A 41 3.44 9.03 4.68
C PRO A 41 3.19 9.70 3.32
N LEU A 42 2.35 9.08 2.50
CA LEU A 42 1.92 9.58 1.20
C LEU A 42 0.40 9.70 1.09
N GLU A 43 -0.05 10.53 0.15
CA GLU A 43 -1.44 10.68 -0.26
C GLU A 43 -1.58 10.53 -1.76
N MET A 44 -2.65 9.86 -2.21
CA MET A 44 -3.05 9.92 -3.61
C MET A 44 -3.79 11.23 -3.87
N ALA A 45 -3.17 12.12 -4.64
CA ALA A 45 -3.81 13.34 -5.09
C ALA A 45 -4.61 13.06 -6.38
N TYR A 46 -5.88 13.43 -6.38
CA TYR A 46 -6.66 13.57 -7.60
C TYR A 46 -6.26 14.91 -8.24
N ALA A 47 -5.63 14.88 -9.41
CA ALA A 47 -5.36 16.10 -10.15
C ALA A 47 -6.67 16.65 -10.73
N THR A 48 -6.89 17.96 -10.68
CA THR A 48 -8.11 18.65 -11.12
C THR A 48 -8.28 18.72 -12.65
N SER A 49 -7.66 17.81 -13.41
CA SER A 49 -7.64 17.80 -14.88
C SER A 49 -8.17 16.46 -15.41
N PRO A 50 -8.96 16.44 -16.51
CA PRO A 50 -9.59 15.24 -17.07
C PRO A 50 -8.62 14.13 -17.56
N ALA A 51 -7.30 14.36 -17.48
CA ALA A 51 -6.27 13.34 -17.68
C ALA A 51 -5.84 12.61 -16.39
N ASP A 52 -6.60 12.75 -15.30
CA ASP A 52 -6.68 11.90 -14.09
C ASP A 52 -5.43 11.04 -13.77
N LEU A 53 -4.28 11.70 -13.67
CA LEU A 53 -3.08 11.07 -13.17
C LEU A 53 -3.14 11.13 -11.65
N LEU A 54 -3.69 10.07 -11.07
CA LEU A 54 -3.47 9.70 -9.68
C LEU A 54 -1.97 9.57 -9.46
N PHE A 55 -1.38 10.56 -8.77
CA PHE A 55 0.02 10.54 -8.38
C PHE A 55 0.15 10.56 -6.85
N PRO A 56 1.11 9.79 -6.31
CA PRO A 56 1.43 9.87 -4.90
C PRO A 56 2.14 11.19 -4.59
N VAL A 57 1.71 11.89 -3.54
CA VAL A 57 2.39 13.09 -3.02
C VAL A 57 2.70 12.91 -1.54
N PRO A 58 3.76 13.53 -1.00
CA PRO A 58 4.00 13.54 0.44
C PRO A 58 2.78 14.04 1.21
N SER A 59 2.34 13.28 2.21
CA SER A 59 1.20 13.71 3.01
C SER A 59 1.58 14.92 3.87
N LYS A 60 0.77 15.98 3.81
CA LYS A 60 0.92 17.16 4.68
C LYS A 60 0.64 16.82 6.14
N ARG A 61 -0.17 15.79 6.39
CA ARG A 61 -0.57 15.34 7.72
C ARG A 61 0.16 14.02 7.96
N LYS A 62 1.10 13.96 8.91
CA LYS A 62 1.83 12.72 9.27
C LYS A 62 0.93 11.56 9.74
N PHE A 63 -0.39 11.74 9.71
CA PHE A 63 -1.43 10.80 10.08
C PHE A 63 -2.71 11.05 9.28
N ALA A 64 -3.56 10.03 9.21
CA ALA A 64 -4.92 10.14 8.69
C ALA A 64 -5.95 9.64 9.71
N ARG A 65 -7.19 10.07 9.58
CA ARG A 65 -8.31 9.65 10.44
C ARG A 65 -9.30 8.84 9.64
N TYR A 66 -9.80 7.76 10.22
CA TYR A 66 -10.73 6.83 9.60
C TYR A 66 -11.89 6.53 10.56
N VAL A 67 -13.06 6.25 10.00
CA VAL A 67 -14.23 5.74 10.74
C VAL A 67 -14.80 4.53 10.00
N CYS A 68 -15.35 3.58 10.75
CA CYS A 68 -16.12 2.49 10.17
C CYS A 68 -17.50 3.01 9.81
N VAL A 69 -17.86 2.95 8.53
CA VAL A 69 -19.16 3.39 8.00
C VAL A 69 -20.03 2.16 7.76
N ASP A 70 -21.26 2.21 8.29
CA ASP A 70 -22.30 1.17 8.17
C ASP A 70 -21.85 -0.25 8.58
N GLY A 71 -20.85 -0.36 9.45
CA GLY A 71 -20.28 -1.64 9.86
C GLY A 71 -19.53 -2.40 8.74
N ALA A 72 -19.33 -1.76 7.58
CA ALA A 72 -18.85 -2.43 6.37
C ALA A 72 -17.43 -2.00 5.96
N THR A 73 -17.16 -0.70 5.87
CA THR A 73 -15.87 -0.20 5.35
C THR A 73 -15.29 0.94 6.16
N TYR A 74 -13.96 0.95 6.29
CA TYR A 74 -13.24 2.11 6.82
C TYR A 74 -13.15 3.20 5.77
N GLN A 75 -13.66 4.39 6.08
CA GLN A 75 -13.54 5.57 5.23
C GLN A 75 -12.70 6.64 5.90
N ARG A 76 -11.84 7.29 5.12
CA ARG A 76 -11.02 8.39 5.59
C ARG A 76 -11.91 9.61 5.85
N ILE A 77 -11.62 10.35 6.91
CA ILE A 77 -12.34 11.56 7.30
C ILE A 77 -11.41 12.73 7.61
N ASN A 78 -11.96 13.94 7.43
CA ASN A 78 -11.39 15.19 7.89
C ASN A 78 -12.47 16.06 8.57
N ALA A 79 -12.19 17.34 8.81
CA ALA A 79 -13.14 18.24 9.45
C ALA A 79 -14.39 18.54 8.59
N GLN A 80 -14.33 18.26 7.29
CA GLN A 80 -15.40 18.50 6.32
C GLN A 80 -16.20 17.23 6.00
N GLY A 81 -15.85 16.07 6.56
CA GLY A 81 -16.53 14.79 6.34
C GLY A 81 -15.64 13.74 5.69
N ILE A 82 -16.22 12.90 4.84
CA ILE A 82 -15.50 11.84 4.13
C ILE A 82 -14.49 12.47 3.15
N GLU A 83 -13.24 12.05 3.26
CA GLU A 83 -12.16 12.47 2.38
C GLU A 83 -11.95 11.42 1.28
N ARG A 84 -11.96 11.86 0.01
CA ARG A 84 -11.78 10.95 -1.13
C ARG A 84 -10.32 10.53 -1.35
N SER A 85 -9.37 11.25 -0.77
CA SER A 85 -7.94 10.93 -0.90
C SER A 85 -7.60 9.65 -0.12
N SER A 86 -6.60 8.92 -0.59
CA SER A 86 -6.09 7.73 0.11
C SER A 86 -4.78 8.07 0.80
N PHE A 87 -4.68 7.80 2.10
CA PHE A 87 -3.42 7.84 2.86
C PHE A 87 -2.79 6.45 2.85
N PHE A 88 -1.47 6.36 2.70
CA PHE A 88 -0.73 5.11 2.82
C PHE A 88 0.72 5.38 3.22
N CYS A 89 1.40 4.33 3.66
CA CYS A 89 2.78 4.38 4.11
C CYS A 89 3.63 3.55 3.19
N THR A 90 4.77 4.10 2.77
CA THR A 90 5.68 3.41 1.86
C THR A 90 7.11 3.47 2.36
N ASP A 91 7.95 2.52 1.95
CA ASP A 91 9.40 2.61 2.16
C ASP A 91 9.96 3.85 1.44
N VAL A 92 10.97 4.49 2.03
CA VAL A 92 11.57 5.70 1.44
C VAL A 92 12.35 5.37 0.15
N GLN A 93 12.90 4.16 0.07
CA GLN A 93 13.73 3.70 -1.04
C GLN A 93 13.10 2.50 -1.74
N SER A 94 13.09 2.52 -3.07
CA SER A 94 12.47 1.49 -3.90
C SER A 94 13.22 0.17 -3.93
N ASN A 95 14.53 0.20 -3.68
CA ASN A 95 15.42 -0.96 -3.68
C ASN A 95 15.25 -1.87 -2.46
N LEU A 96 14.40 -1.49 -1.51
CA LEU A 96 14.05 -2.31 -0.35
C LEU A 96 12.99 -3.37 -0.68
N CYS A 97 12.39 -3.28 -1.87
CA CYS A 97 11.26 -4.08 -2.30
C CYS A 97 11.69 -4.91 -3.49
N ASP A 98 11.27 -6.17 -3.51
CA ASP A 98 11.55 -7.01 -4.66
C ASP A 98 10.97 -6.39 -5.96
N PRO A 99 11.65 -6.56 -7.09
CA PRO A 99 11.19 -6.01 -8.36
C PRO A 99 9.82 -6.57 -8.74
N LEU A 100 8.92 -5.71 -9.22
CA LEU A 100 7.64 -6.15 -9.76
C LEU A 100 7.81 -6.64 -11.19
N GLU A 101 7.18 -7.78 -11.52
CA GLU A 101 7.16 -8.30 -12.89
C GLU A 101 6.31 -7.40 -13.80
N ASN A 102 6.84 -7.09 -14.99
CA ASN A 102 6.13 -6.36 -16.03
C ASN A 102 5.73 -7.34 -17.14
N SER A 103 4.45 -7.39 -17.50
CA SER A 103 3.92 -8.32 -18.49
C SER A 103 3.28 -7.54 -19.64
N ALA A 104 3.97 -7.45 -20.77
CA ALA A 104 3.50 -6.74 -21.96
C ALA A 104 2.13 -7.25 -22.48
N GLU A 105 1.76 -8.49 -22.16
CA GLU A 105 0.49 -9.10 -22.56
C GLU A 105 -0.66 -8.76 -21.61
N ARG A 106 -0.39 -8.49 -20.33
CA ARG A 106 -1.42 -8.33 -19.30
C ARG A 106 -1.56 -6.90 -18.80
N GLY A 107 -0.46 -6.17 -18.69
CA GLY A 107 -0.51 -4.77 -18.30
C GLY A 107 0.85 -4.09 -18.23
N HIS A 108 0.81 -2.78 -18.26
CA HIS A 108 1.99 -1.93 -18.18
C HIS A 108 2.19 -1.48 -16.73
N LEU A 109 3.42 -1.62 -16.25
CA LEU A 109 3.84 -1.14 -14.95
C LEU A 109 4.73 0.10 -15.09
N ARG A 110 4.38 1.17 -14.38
CA ARG A 110 5.23 2.34 -14.18
C ARG A 110 5.63 2.43 -12.71
N VAL A 111 6.91 2.27 -12.41
CA VAL A 111 7.46 2.36 -11.05
C VAL A 111 8.10 3.73 -10.85
N GLU A 112 7.80 4.37 -9.72
CA GLU A 112 8.38 5.66 -9.32
C GLU A 112 8.68 5.62 -7.82
N GLY A 113 9.95 5.35 -7.48
CA GLY A 113 10.33 5.09 -6.09
C GLY A 113 9.64 3.83 -5.56
N ALA A 114 9.14 3.88 -4.32
CA ALA A 114 8.43 2.78 -3.66
C ALA A 114 6.92 2.76 -3.97
N VAL A 115 6.51 3.38 -5.08
CA VAL A 115 5.13 3.36 -5.58
C VAL A 115 5.16 2.91 -7.04
N ALA A 116 4.19 2.11 -7.44
CA ALA A 116 4.01 1.70 -8.81
C ALA A 116 2.55 1.86 -9.25
N ILE A 117 2.35 2.19 -10.51
CA ILE A 117 1.05 2.26 -11.15
C ILE A 117 1.01 1.15 -12.19
N TRP A 118 0.09 0.20 -11.98
CA TRP A 118 -0.20 -0.86 -12.94
C TRP A 118 -1.46 -0.50 -13.72
N GLN A 119 -1.43 -0.71 -15.03
CA GLN A 119 -2.57 -0.51 -15.92
C GLN A 119 -2.72 -1.71 -16.87
N SER A 120 -3.91 -2.30 -16.96
CA SER A 120 -4.20 -3.38 -17.90
C SER A 120 -3.98 -2.93 -19.35
N VAL A 121 -3.64 -3.85 -20.26
CA VAL A 121 -3.46 -3.53 -21.69
C VAL A 121 -4.73 -2.93 -22.32
N SER A 122 -5.92 -3.38 -21.91
CA SER A 122 -7.22 -2.80 -22.34
C SER A 122 -7.47 -1.39 -21.82
N GLY A 123 -6.65 -0.90 -20.89
CA GLY A 123 -6.84 0.37 -20.17
C GLY A 123 -7.98 0.38 -19.15
N SER A 124 -8.78 -0.68 -19.06
CA SER A 124 -9.99 -0.73 -18.22
C SER A 124 -9.72 -0.88 -16.72
N GLN A 125 -8.54 -1.38 -16.34
CA GLN A 125 -8.14 -1.53 -14.95
C GLN A 125 -6.86 -0.77 -14.66
N ARG A 126 -6.86 -0.05 -13.53
CA ARG A 126 -5.69 0.65 -13.00
C ARG A 126 -5.59 0.37 -11.50
N SER A 127 -4.38 0.04 -11.05
CA SER A 127 -4.09 -0.23 -9.63
C SER A 127 -2.86 0.54 -9.19
N VAL A 128 -2.94 1.13 -7.99
CA VAL A 128 -1.79 1.73 -7.31
C VAL A 128 -1.22 0.69 -6.37
N LEU A 129 0.07 0.44 -6.51
CA LEU A 129 0.84 -0.46 -5.67
C LEU A 129 1.84 0.37 -4.86
N TYR A 130 2.05 0.01 -3.61
CA TYR A 130 3.03 0.66 -2.74
C TYR A 130 3.78 -0.40 -1.96
N CYS A 131 5.04 -0.14 -1.66
CA CYS A 131 5.84 -1.06 -0.89
C CYS A 131 5.92 -0.62 0.57
N ALA A 132 5.65 -1.52 1.51
CA ALA A 132 5.86 -1.26 2.92
C ALA A 132 6.59 -2.44 3.55
N HIS A 133 7.67 -2.15 4.28
CA HIS A 133 8.54 -3.15 4.89
C HIS A 133 9.06 -4.17 3.87
N GLY A 134 9.39 -3.71 2.65
CA GLY A 134 9.91 -4.53 1.57
C GLY A 134 8.88 -5.39 0.83
N VAL A 135 7.59 -5.27 1.15
CA VAL A 135 6.52 -6.06 0.53
C VAL A 135 5.55 -5.15 -0.24
N TRP A 136 5.18 -5.57 -1.47
CA TRP A 136 4.21 -4.86 -2.29
C TRP A 136 2.77 -5.10 -1.84
N HIS A 137 2.03 -4.01 -1.77
CA HIS A 137 0.62 -3.99 -1.41
C HIS A 137 -0.19 -3.21 -2.43
N ARG A 138 -1.43 -3.65 -2.67
CA ARG A 138 -2.40 -2.91 -3.47
C ARG A 138 -3.12 -1.87 -2.61
N LEU A 139 -3.16 -0.63 -3.07
CA LEU A 139 -3.98 0.41 -2.46
C LEU A 139 -5.47 0.07 -2.62
N GLY A 140 -6.21 0.11 -1.52
CA GLY A 140 -7.59 -0.38 -1.47
C GLY A 140 -7.71 -1.88 -1.15
N GLY A 141 -6.59 -2.58 -0.96
CA GLY A 141 -6.55 -4.01 -0.59
C GLY A 141 -6.72 -4.95 -1.79
N GLY A 142 -6.92 -6.23 -1.48
CA GLY A 142 -6.99 -7.31 -2.47
C GLY A 142 -5.61 -7.80 -2.94
N SER A 143 -5.62 -8.78 -3.86
CA SER A 143 -4.40 -9.32 -4.45
C SER A 143 -3.74 -8.34 -5.42
N LEU A 144 -2.43 -8.51 -5.60
CA LEU A 144 -1.71 -7.85 -6.70
C LEU A 144 -2.31 -8.30 -8.05
N PRO A 145 -2.34 -7.43 -9.07
CA PRO A 145 -2.93 -7.74 -10.37
C PRO A 145 -2.17 -8.83 -11.14
N TYR A 146 -0.90 -9.07 -10.80
CA TYR A 146 -0.07 -10.13 -11.35
C TYR A 146 0.80 -10.77 -10.25
N GLY A 147 1.08 -12.06 -10.41
CA GLY A 147 1.73 -12.91 -9.42
C GLY A 147 3.18 -12.54 -9.20
N GLU A 148 3.44 -12.23 -7.94
CA GLU A 148 4.73 -12.26 -7.25
C GLU A 148 5.84 -11.30 -7.74
N ALA A 149 6.46 -10.68 -6.73
CA ALA A 149 7.77 -10.07 -6.82
C ALA A 149 8.72 -11.02 -7.56
N ALA A 150 9.39 -10.54 -8.61
CA ALA A 150 10.43 -11.31 -9.26
C ALA A 150 11.51 -11.64 -8.21
N PRO A 151 11.97 -12.90 -8.11
CA PRO A 151 12.98 -13.27 -7.13
C PRO A 151 14.20 -12.38 -7.30
N SER A 152 14.61 -11.71 -6.23
CA SER A 152 15.81 -10.88 -6.18
C SER A 152 17.00 -11.61 -6.83
N ALA A 153 17.60 -11.00 -7.84
CA ALA A 153 18.78 -11.49 -8.54
C ALA A 153 20.06 -11.37 -7.67
N LEU A 154 20.01 -11.90 -6.45
CA LEU A 154 21.10 -12.01 -5.49
C LEU A 154 21.28 -13.50 -5.12
N ALA A 155 21.24 -14.37 -6.13
CA ALA A 155 21.63 -15.77 -5.99
C ALA A 155 22.16 -16.34 -7.32
N SER A 156 23.13 -15.65 -7.94
CA SER A 156 23.95 -16.23 -9.00
C SER A 156 25.34 -15.60 -9.03
N SER A 157 26.09 -15.77 -7.93
CA SER A 157 27.55 -15.87 -8.10
C SER A 157 27.86 -17.29 -8.59
N PRO A 158 28.37 -17.48 -9.81
CA PRO A 158 28.95 -18.76 -10.17
C PRO A 158 30.19 -18.96 -9.30
N LEU A 159 30.13 -19.96 -8.42
CA LEU A 159 31.34 -20.52 -7.81
C LEU A 159 32.24 -20.96 -8.96
N THR A 160 33.30 -20.21 -9.19
CA THR A 160 34.41 -20.60 -10.05
C THR A 160 35.00 -21.88 -9.47
N PRO A 161 35.13 -22.99 -10.23
CA PRO A 161 35.92 -24.11 -9.77
C PRO A 161 37.40 -23.66 -9.80
N LEU A 162 38.01 -23.56 -8.62
CA LEU A 162 39.45 -23.41 -8.51
C LEU A 162 40.07 -24.69 -9.08
N ALA A 163 40.67 -24.58 -10.27
CA ALA A 163 41.45 -25.64 -10.86
C ALA A 163 42.62 -25.97 -9.93
N ALA A 164 42.56 -27.13 -9.29
CA ALA A 164 43.71 -27.74 -8.63
C ALA A 164 44.73 -28.10 -9.71
N HIS A 165 45.75 -27.26 -9.86
CA HIS A 165 46.96 -27.66 -10.58
C HIS A 165 47.76 -28.58 -9.68
N SER A 166 47.87 -29.82 -10.11
CA SER A 166 48.86 -30.79 -9.66
C SER A 166 50.26 -30.20 -9.80
N LEU A 167 50.99 -30.13 -8.69
CA LEU A 167 52.44 -29.99 -8.70
C LEU A 167 53.04 -31.40 -8.65
N ILE A 168 53.88 -31.67 -9.65
CA ILE A 168 54.92 -32.70 -9.65
C ILE A 168 56.01 -32.27 -8.66
#